data_AF-A0A7L4L8R9-F1
#
_entry.id   AF-A0A7L4L8R9-F1
#
_cell.length_a   1.000
_cell.length_b   1.000
_cell.length_c   1.000
_cell.angle_alpha   90.00
_cell.angle_beta   90.00
_cell.angle_gamma   90.00
#
_symmetry.space_group_name_H-M   'P 1'
#
loop_
_entity.id
_entity.type
_entity.pdbx_description
1 polymer ?
#
loop_
_entity_poly.entity_id
_entity_poly.type
_entity_poly.pdbx_seq_one_letter_code
_entity_poly.pdbx_strand_id
1 'polypeptide(L)'
;MAGFLDNFRWPECECIDWSERRNAIASIVAGVLFFTGWWIMIDAAVVYPKPEQLNHAFHTCGVFSTLAFFMINAVSNAQVRGDSYSDGCLGRTGARIWLFIGFMLMFGSLIASMWILFGAYVTQS
;
A
#
# COMPACT_ATOMS: atom_id res chain seq x y z
N MET A 1 12.26 -23.94 33.88
CA MET A 1 12.64 -22.80 34.73
C MET A 1 12.76 -21.56 33.86
N ALA A 2 11.73 -20.70 33.88
CA ALA A 2 11.77 -19.24 33.64
C ALA A 2 10.33 -18.68 33.76
N GLY A 3 9.62 -19.06 34.83
CA GLY A 3 8.24 -18.64 35.10
C GLY A 3 8.17 -17.32 35.89
N PHE A 4 8.96 -16.32 35.51
CA PHE A 4 8.98 -15.01 36.17
C PHE A 4 8.42 -13.88 35.29
N LEU A 5 8.34 -14.06 33.97
CA LEU A 5 7.81 -13.05 33.04
C LEU A 5 6.40 -13.34 32.50
N ASP A 6 5.84 -14.54 32.74
CA ASP A 6 4.46 -14.88 32.35
C ASP A 6 3.38 -14.18 33.19
N ASN A 7 3.78 -13.43 34.23
CA ASN A 7 2.86 -12.76 35.16
C ASN A 7 2.62 -11.28 34.84
N PHE A 8 3.25 -10.73 33.80
CA PHE A 8 2.90 -9.41 33.27
C PHE A 8 1.87 -9.55 32.13
N ARG A 9 0.78 -10.26 32.41
CA ARG A 9 -0.47 -10.08 31.65
C ARG A 9 -1.01 -8.71 32.04
N TRP A 10 -0.58 -7.69 31.29
CA TRP A 10 -1.34 -6.45 31.17
C TRP A 10 -2.79 -6.86 30.93
N PRO A 11 -3.78 -6.34 31.67
CA PRO A 11 -5.17 -6.70 31.41
C PRO A 11 -5.43 -6.36 29.95
N GLU A 12 -5.66 -7.39 29.14
CA GLU A 12 -6.12 -7.22 27.77
C GLU A 12 -7.44 -6.47 27.91
N CYS A 13 -7.37 -5.15 27.69
CA CYS A 13 -8.54 -4.31 27.62
C CYS A 13 -9.22 -4.71 26.31
N GLU A 14 -10.01 -5.79 26.34
CA GLU A 14 -10.86 -6.29 25.25
C GLU A 14 -11.86 -5.22 24.75
N CYS A 15 -11.89 -4.05 25.38
CA CYS A 15 -12.73 -2.91 25.00
C CYS A 15 -12.11 -2.04 23.89
N ILE A 16 -10.83 -2.20 23.56
CA ILE A 16 -10.18 -1.47 22.46
C ILE A 16 -9.61 -2.47 21.46
N ASP A 17 -10.26 -2.54 20.30
CA ASP A 17 -9.79 -3.33 19.16
C ASP A 17 -8.54 -2.66 18.54
N TRP A 18 -7.41 -2.81 19.24
CA TRP A 18 -6.14 -2.14 18.93
C TRP A 18 -5.63 -2.59 17.55
N SER A 19 -5.96 -3.80 17.10
CA SER A 19 -5.63 -4.25 15.74
C SER A 19 -6.33 -3.38 14.69
N GLU A 20 -7.61 -3.06 14.89
CA GLU A 20 -8.41 -2.32 13.93
C GLU A 20 -8.01 -0.83 13.89
N ARG A 21 -7.74 -0.25 15.07
CA ARG A 21 -7.23 1.12 15.19
C ARG A 21 -5.86 1.32 14.53
N ARG A 22 -4.96 0.33 14.57
CA ARG A 22 -3.66 0.38 13.86
C ARG A 22 -3.84 0.42 12.35
N ASN A 23 -4.74 -0.41 11.82
CA ASN A 23 -4.99 -0.44 10.40
C ASN A 23 -5.58 0.88 9.92
N ALA A 24 -6.54 1.46 10.66
CA ALA A 24 -7.10 2.76 10.33
C ALA A 24 -6.03 3.86 10.29
N ILE A 25 -5.15 3.93 11.30
CA ILE A 25 -4.05 4.90 11.32
C ILE A 25 -3.08 4.64 10.15
N ALA A 26 -2.72 3.38 9.89
CA ALA A 26 -1.84 3.02 8.79
C ALA A 26 -2.43 3.42 7.43
N SER A 27 -3.73 3.20 7.22
CA SER A 27 -4.44 3.62 6.00
C SER A 27 -4.49 5.15 5.85
N ILE A 28 -4.70 5.90 6.94
CA ILE A 28 -4.67 7.37 6.93
C ILE A 28 -3.27 7.87 6.56
N VAL A 29 -2.22 7.36 7.23
CA VAL A 29 -0.84 7.76 6.98
C VAL A 29 -0.44 7.43 5.53
N ALA A 30 -0.78 6.24 5.06
CA ALA A 30 -0.51 5.85 3.68
C ALA A 30 -1.29 6.73 2.67
N GLY A 31 -2.53 7.11 2.97
CA GLY A 31 -3.30 8.06 2.16
C GLY A 31 -2.65 9.44 2.08
N VAL A 32 -2.15 9.97 3.21
CA VAL A 32 -1.40 11.24 3.24
C VAL A 32 -0.13 11.14 2.40
N LEU A 33 0.64 10.05 2.54
CA LEU A 33 1.86 9.84 1.75
C LEU A 33 1.57 9.78 0.24
N PHE A 34 0.54 9.04 -0.19
CA PHE A 34 0.15 8.98 -1.59
C PHE A 34 -0.33 10.33 -2.12
N PHE A 35 -1.11 11.07 -1.32
CA PHE A 35 -1.52 12.43 -1.67
C PHE A 35 -0.32 13.35 -1.87
N THR A 36 0.65 13.33 -0.95
CA THR A 36 1.87 14.13 -1.09
C THR A 36 2.70 13.73 -2.31
N GLY A 37 2.78 12.43 -2.63
CA GLY A 37 3.45 11.94 -3.84
C GLY A 37 2.81 12.48 -5.11
N TRP A 38 1.49 12.42 -5.23
CA TRP A 38 0.76 12.98 -6.37
C TRP A 38 0.87 14.49 -6.45
N TRP A 39 0.84 15.18 -5.32
CA TRP A 39 1.06 16.62 -5.26
C TRP A 39 2.39 17.02 -5.91
N ILE A 40 3.48 16.34 -5.54
CA ILE A 40 4.82 16.58 -6.10
C ILE A 40 4.86 16.23 -7.60
N MET A 41 4.22 15.13 -8.01
CA MET A 41 4.17 14.73 -9.42
C MET A 41 3.43 15.75 -10.29
N ILE A 42 2.34 16.34 -9.79
CA ILE A 42 1.57 17.36 -10.51
C ILE A 42 2.39 18.66 -10.58
N ASP A 43 3.02 19.07 -9.48
CA ASP A 43 3.89 20.25 -9.47
C ASP A 43 5.01 20.13 -10.52
N ALA A 44 5.69 18.99 -10.57
CA ALA A 44 6.71 18.71 -11.57
C ALA A 44 6.15 18.73 -13.01
N ALA A 45 4.96 18.16 -13.24
CA ALA A 45 4.31 18.15 -14.55
C ALA A 45 3.94 19.55 -15.06
N VAL A 46 3.59 20.46 -14.15
CA VAL A 46 3.30 21.87 -14.48
C VAL A 46 4.58 22.62 -14.85
N VAL A 47 5.69 22.36 -14.15
CA VAL A 47 6.99 23.02 -14.40
C VAL A 47 7.65 22.53 -15.70
N TYR A 48 7.54 21.22 -16.00
CA TYR A 48 8.15 20.60 -17.18
C TYR A 48 7.09 19.99 -18.11
N PRO A 49 6.32 20.82 -18.85
CA PRO A 49 5.21 20.36 -19.69
C PRO A 49 5.66 19.67 -20.98
N LYS A 50 6.95 19.72 -21.32
CA LYS A 50 7.47 19.10 -22.55
C LYS A 50 7.70 17.60 -22.32
N PRO A 51 7.19 16.72 -23.20
CA PRO A 51 7.32 15.27 -23.05
C PRO A 51 8.78 14.78 -23.13
N GLU A 52 9.69 15.59 -23.69
CA GLU A 52 11.13 15.35 -23.71
C GLU A 52 11.79 15.49 -22.32
N GLN A 53 11.17 16.24 -21.40
CA GLN A 53 11.70 16.51 -20.06
C GLN A 53 10.99 15.67 -18.98
N LEU A 54 9.69 15.42 -19.14
CA LEU A 54 8.93 14.48 -18.32
C LEU A 54 8.18 13.49 -19.20
N ASN A 55 8.74 12.28 -19.31
CA ASN A 55 8.09 11.19 -20.00
C ASN A 55 6.81 10.77 -19.24
N HIS A 56 5.72 10.57 -19.96
CA HIS A 56 4.44 10.11 -19.41
C HIS A 56 4.57 8.77 -18.65
N ALA A 57 5.61 7.98 -18.95
CA ALA A 57 5.96 6.76 -18.23
C ALA A 57 6.17 6.99 -16.71
N PHE A 58 6.62 8.17 -16.29
CA PHE A 58 6.78 8.52 -14.88
C PHE A 58 5.44 8.54 -14.13
N HIS A 59 4.38 9.05 -14.78
CA HIS A 59 3.05 9.09 -14.19
C HIS A 59 2.40 7.71 -14.12
N THR A 60 2.64 6.86 -15.12
CA THR A 60 2.06 5.51 -15.20
C THR A 60 2.40 4.67 -13.97
N CYS A 61 3.65 4.72 -13.50
CA CYS A 61 4.05 3.99 -12.29
C CYS A 61 3.30 4.48 -11.04
N GLY A 62 3.07 5.79 -10.92
CA GLY A 62 2.23 6.39 -9.89
C GLY A 62 0.78 5.92 -9.97
N VAL A 63 0.18 5.86 -11.16
CA VAL A 63 -1.21 5.38 -11.32
C VAL A 63 -1.35 3.94 -10.83
N PHE A 64 -0.46 3.04 -11.27
CA PHE A 64 -0.50 1.64 -10.85
C PHE A 64 -0.25 1.46 -9.35
N SER A 65 0.66 2.23 -8.74
CA SER A 65 0.89 2.17 -7.30
C SER A 65 -0.33 2.62 -6.50
N THR A 66 -1.09 3.59 -7.02
CA THR A 66 -2.29 4.13 -6.36
C THR A 66 -3.47 3.16 -6.47
N LEU A 67 -3.63 2.51 -7.63
CA LEU A 67 -4.59 1.42 -7.79
C LEU A 67 -4.28 0.28 -6.80
N ALA A 68 -3.01 -0.13 -6.71
CA ALA A 68 -2.57 -1.14 -5.75
C ALA A 68 -2.84 -0.72 -4.30
N PHE A 69 -2.60 0.55 -3.95
CA PHE A 69 -2.92 1.10 -2.64
C PHE A 69 -4.41 0.94 -2.29
N PHE A 70 -5.32 1.29 -3.21
CA PHE A 70 -6.75 1.07 -2.99
C PHE A 70 -7.09 -0.41 -2.85
N MET A 71 -6.52 -1.29 -3.69
CA MET A 71 -6.78 -2.72 -3.61
C MET A 71 -6.40 -3.32 -2.25
N ILE A 72 -5.25 -2.92 -1.70
CA ILE A 72 -4.75 -3.42 -0.42
C ILE A 72 -5.59 -2.88 0.74
N ASN A 73 -5.98 -1.59 0.70
CA ASN A 73 -6.76 -0.96 1.77
C ASN A 73 -8.26 -1.30 1.71
N ALA A 74 -8.78 -1.74 0.56
CA ALA A 74 -10.17 -2.15 0.41
C ALA A 74 -10.48 -3.52 1.06
N VAL A 75 -9.46 -4.34 1.34
CA VAL A 75 -9.64 -5.65 1.98
C VAL A 75 -9.40 -5.52 3.48
N SER A 76 -10.41 -5.86 4.29
CA SER A 76 -10.26 -5.87 5.74
C SER A 76 -9.42 -7.06 6.21
N ASN A 77 -8.71 -6.89 7.32
CA ASN A 77 -7.90 -7.97 7.89
C ASN A 77 -8.75 -9.16 8.37
N ALA A 78 -10.02 -8.93 8.74
CA ALA A 78 -10.98 -9.97 9.10
C ALA A 78 -11.31 -10.90 7.92
N GLN A 79 -11.43 -10.35 6.70
CA GLN A 79 -11.67 -11.13 5.47
C GLN A 79 -10.48 -12.04 5.12
N VAL A 80 -9.26 -11.63 5.45
CA VAL A 80 -8.04 -12.44 5.25
C VAL A 80 -7.92 -13.55 6.30
N ARG A 81 -8.21 -13.21 7.56
CA ARG A 81 -8.21 -14.13 8.70
C ARG A 81 -9.34 -15.16 8.63
N GLY A 82 -10.40 -14.87 7.88
CA GLY A 82 -11.51 -15.80 7.67
C GLY A 82 -12.51 -15.82 8.82
N ASP A 83 -12.52 -14.76 9.64
CA ASP A 83 -13.44 -14.61 10.78
C ASP A 83 -14.83 -14.12 10.32
N SER A 84 -14.94 -13.67 9.06
CA SER A 84 -16.20 -13.25 8.44
C SER A 84 -17.00 -14.46 7.92
N TYR A 85 -18.11 -14.77 8.59
CA TYR A 85 -19.09 -15.84 8.27
C TYR A 85 -19.90 -15.63 6.97
N SER A 86 -19.46 -14.80 6.01
CA SER A 86 -20.18 -14.61 4.74
C SER A 86 -19.50 -15.36 3.60
N ASP A 87 -20.11 -16.47 3.21
CA ASP A 87 -19.76 -17.29 2.06
C ASP A 87 -20.20 -16.60 0.75
N GLY A 88 -19.54 -15.49 0.41
CA GLY A 88 -19.72 -14.82 -0.88
C GLY A 88 -19.05 -15.57 -2.04
N CYS A 89 -19.43 -15.27 -3.29
CA CYS A 89 -19.03 -16.01 -4.51
C CYS A 89 -17.50 -16.23 -4.72
N LEU A 90 -16.65 -15.39 -4.13
CA LEU A 90 -15.18 -15.54 -4.16
C LEU A 90 -14.55 -15.90 -2.79
N GLY A 91 -15.34 -15.91 -1.72
CA GLY A 91 -14.94 -16.32 -0.36
C GLY A 91 -13.62 -15.74 0.14
N ARG A 92 -12.97 -16.49 1.03
CA ARG A 92 -11.65 -16.17 1.62
C ARG A 92 -10.51 -16.23 0.59
N THR A 93 -10.61 -17.12 -0.39
CA THR A 93 -9.59 -17.31 -1.42
C THR A 93 -9.49 -16.10 -2.35
N GLY A 94 -10.63 -15.53 -2.74
CA GLY A 94 -10.67 -14.32 -3.56
C GLY A 94 -10.07 -13.10 -2.86
N ALA A 95 -10.36 -12.90 -1.57
CA ALA A 95 -9.74 -11.81 -0.80
C ALA A 95 -8.20 -11.92 -0.76
N ARG A 96 -7.67 -13.15 -0.65
CA ARG A 96 -6.22 -13.40 -0.68
C ARG A 96 -5.62 -13.17 -2.07
N ILE A 97 -6.28 -13.63 -3.13
CA ILE A 97 -5.83 -13.40 -4.51
C ILE A 97 -5.84 -11.90 -4.82
N TRP A 98 -6.89 -11.19 -4.41
CA TRP A 98 -7.00 -9.74 -4.59
C TRP A 98 -5.86 -8.99 -3.88
N LEU A 99 -5.57 -9.33 -2.62
CA LEU A 99 -4.42 -8.78 -1.89
C LEU A 99 -3.09 -9.11 -2.55
N PHE A 100 -2.93 -10.35 -3.02
CA PHE A 100 -1.72 -10.78 -3.70
C PHE A 100 -1.47 -9.99 -4.98
N ILE A 101 -2.49 -9.79 -5.82
CA ILE A 101 -2.41 -8.95 -7.02
C ILE A 101 -2.08 -7.50 -6.62
N GLY A 102 -2.71 -6.98 -5.58
CA GLY A 102 -2.41 -5.65 -5.05
C GLY A 102 -0.92 -5.49 -4.68
N PHE A 103 -0.36 -6.44 -3.94
CA PHE A 103 1.07 -6.42 -3.60
C PHE A 103 1.97 -6.56 -4.84
N MET A 104 1.64 -7.45 -5.79
CA MET A 104 2.41 -7.57 -7.03
C MET A 104 2.43 -6.27 -7.84
N LEU A 105 1.29 -5.59 -7.96
CA LEU A 105 1.21 -4.30 -8.64
C LEU A 105 2.02 -3.22 -7.91
N MET A 106 1.96 -3.19 -6.57
CA MET A 106 2.73 -2.25 -5.77
C MET A 106 4.25 -2.46 -5.95
N PHE A 107 4.74 -3.69 -5.80
CA PHE A 107 6.17 -4.00 -6.03
C PHE A 107 6.59 -3.76 -7.49
N GLY A 108 5.76 -4.16 -8.45
CA GLY A 108 6.02 -3.94 -9.87
C GLY A 108 6.17 -2.45 -10.22
N SER A 109 5.27 -1.61 -9.70
CA SER A 109 5.34 -0.15 -9.88
C SER A 109 6.59 0.46 -9.23
N LEU A 110 7.02 -0.05 -8.07
CA LEU A 110 8.24 0.41 -7.40
C LEU A 110 9.48 0.06 -8.20
N ILE A 111 9.60 -1.19 -8.67
CA ILE A 111 10.74 -1.66 -9.48
C ILE A 111 10.80 -0.87 -10.80
N ALA A 112 9.66 -0.69 -11.47
CA ALA A 112 9.58 0.11 -12.69
C ALA A 112 10.01 1.57 -12.44
N SER A 113 9.58 2.17 -11.33
CA SER A 113 9.99 3.53 -10.96
C SER A 113 11.51 3.64 -10.77
N MET A 114 12.12 2.67 -10.08
CA MET A 114 13.58 2.63 -9.91
C MET A 114 14.30 2.45 -11.24
N TRP A 115 13.80 1.57 -12.12
CA TRP A 115 14.37 1.37 -13.44
C TRP A 115 14.39 2.65 -14.27
N ILE A 116 13.27 3.39 -14.32
CA ILE A 116 13.21 4.64 -15.08
C ILE A 116 14.10 5.72 -14.44
N LEU A 117 14.18 5.77 -13.10
CA LEU A 117 15.08 6.69 -12.39
C LEU A 117 16.54 6.49 -12.80
N PHE A 118 17.04 5.24 -12.77
CA PHE A 118 18.40 4.94 -13.20
C PHE A 118 18.61 5.20 -14.69
N GLY A 119 17.65 4.78 -15.53
CA GLY A 119 17.72 4.94 -16.98
C GLY A 119 17.78 6.41 -17.43
N ALA A 120 17.02 7.28 -16.76
CA ALA A 120 16.93 8.70 -17.12
C ALA A 120 18.02 9.55 -16.48
N TYR A 121 18.43 9.27 -15.24
CA TYR A 121 19.29 10.18 -14.46
C TYR A 121 20.67 9.63 -14.11
N VAL A 122 20.91 8.32 -14.20
CA VAL A 122 22.20 7.71 -13.81
C VAL A 122 22.98 7.24 -15.03
N THR A 123 22.31 6.68 -16.04
CA THR A 123 22.98 6.16 -17.25
C THR A 123 23.04 7.17 -18.40
N GLN A 124 22.27 8.25 -18.36
CA GLN A 124 22.42 9.39 -19.28
C GLN A 124 23.49 10.34 -18.75
N SER A 125 24.74 9.90 -18.83
CA SER A 125 25.94 10.72 -18.64
C SER A 125 26.64 10.93 -19.97
#